data_AF-A0A8C3IIW1-F1
#
_entry.id   AF-A0A8C3IIW1-F1
#
_cell.length_a   1.000
_cell.length_b   1.000
_cell.length_c   1.000
_cell.angle_alpha   90.00
_cell.angle_beta   90.00
_cell.angle_gamma   90.00
#
_symmetry.space_group_name_H-M   'P 1'
#
loop_
_entity.id
_entity.type
_entity.pdbx_description
1 polymer ?
#
loop_
_entity_poly.entity_id
_entity_poly.type
_entity_poly.pdbx_seq_one_letter_code
_entity_poly.pdbx_strand_id
1 'polypeptide(L)' 'MSVFPVLRALLRPRLAPPARALHSYPPESRVGPLTVIGLGAFFLAFMVPSGWILTNLESYKKRD' A
#
# COMPACT_ATOMS: atom_id res chain seq x y z
N MET A 1 9.65 -20.44 44.65
CA MET A 1 8.56 -19.51 44.30
C MET A 1 9.03 -18.65 43.14
N SER A 2 8.55 -18.88 41.91
CA SER A 2 9.05 -18.19 40.72
C SER A 2 8.38 -16.82 40.58
N VAL A 3 9.17 -15.75 40.68
CA VAL A 3 8.74 -14.33 40.63
C VAL A 3 8.59 -13.83 39.18
N PHE A 4 9.18 -14.56 38.22
CA PHE A 4 9.19 -14.26 36.80
C PHE A 4 7.80 -14.08 36.14
N PRO A 5 6.78 -14.95 36.37
CA PRO A 5 5.47 -14.78 35.74
C PRO A 5 4.74 -13.53 36.24
N VAL A 6 4.93 -13.16 37.50
CA VAL A 6 4.31 -11.97 38.11
C VAL A 6 4.95 -10.69 37.56
N LEU A 7 6.28 -10.66 37.48
CA LEU A 7 7.01 -9.53 36.88
C LEU A 7 6.60 -9.34 35.41
N ARG A 8 6.49 -10.42 34.64
CA ARG A 8 6.05 -10.39 33.23
C ARG A 8 4.59 -9.92 33.08
N ALA A 9 3.70 -10.31 33.99
CA ALA A 9 2.30 -9.88 34.00
C ALA A 9 2.16 -8.38 34.32
N LEU A 10 3.00 -7.85 35.23
CA LEU A 10 2.98 -6.44 35.61
C LEU A 10 3.62 -5.50 34.57
N LEU A 11 4.58 -6.01 33.78
CA LEU A 11 5.22 -5.24 32.70
C LEU A 11 4.45 -5.24 31.37
N ARG A 12 3.53 -6.20 31.15
CA ARG A 12 2.73 -6.31 29.92
C ARG A 12 1.90 -5.06 29.58
N PRO A 13 1.16 -4.43 30.52
CA PRO A 13 0.35 -3.26 30.23
C PRO A 13 1.16 -1.97 29.96
N ARG A 14 2.44 -1.95 30.35
CA ARG A 14 3.31 -0.77 30.23
C ARG A 14 4.20 -0.77 28.98
N LEU A 15 4.41 -1.94 28.38
CA LEU A 15 5.28 -2.11 27.20
C LEU A 15 4.49 -2.31 25.90
N ALA A 16 3.23 -2.73 25.98
CA ALA A 16 2.34 -2.68 24.84
C ALA A 16 1.81 -1.24 24.72
N PRO A 17 2.03 -0.55 23.58
CA PRO A 17 1.21 0.63 23.29
C PRO A 17 -0.26 0.21 23.46
N PRO A 18 -1.15 1.08 23.95
CA PRO A 18 -2.57 0.79 23.81
C PRO A 18 -2.77 0.43 22.35
N ALA A 19 -3.37 -0.74 22.08
CA ALA A 19 -3.84 -1.05 20.74
C ALA A 19 -4.89 0.02 20.45
N ARG A 20 -4.42 1.18 19.99
CA ARG A 20 -5.22 2.35 19.68
C ARG A 20 -6.09 1.84 18.56
N ALA A 21 -7.34 1.56 18.88
CA ALA A 21 -8.29 1.05 17.93
C ALA A 21 -8.36 2.10 16.82
N LEU A 22 -7.66 1.83 15.71
CA LEU A 22 -7.56 2.70 14.57
C LEU A 22 -8.91 2.62 13.88
N HIS A 23 -9.83 3.45 14.36
CA HIS A 23 -11.15 3.60 13.80
C HIS A 23 -11.15 4.76 12.81
N SER A 24 -11.60 4.48 11.59
CA SER A 24 -11.98 5.52 10.65
C SER A 24 -13.48 5.78 10.77
N TYR A 25 -13.88 7.01 10.47
CA TYR A 25 -15.28 7.29 10.18
C TYR A 25 -15.71 6.56 8.90
N PRO A 26 -17.02 6.39 8.66
CA PRO A 26 -17.52 5.90 7.39
C PRO A 26 -17.01 6.76 6.22
N PRO A 27 -16.79 6.18 5.04
CA PRO A 27 -16.34 6.95 3.89
C PRO A 27 -17.41 7.97 3.48
N GLU A 28 -16.99 9.21 3.19
CA GLU A 28 -17.87 10.27 2.69
C GLU A 28 -18.50 9.88 1.34
N SER A 29 -17.71 9.24 0.47
CA SER A 29 -18.18 8.63 -0.78
C SER A 29 -17.73 7.18 -0.88
N ARG A 30 -18.65 6.28 -1.23
CA ARG A 30 -18.34 4.86 -1.40
C ARG A 30 -17.69 4.64 -2.75
N VAL A 31 -16.45 4.19 -2.74
CA VAL A 31 -15.79 3.67 -3.95
C VAL A 31 -16.32 2.25 -4.19
N GLY A 32 -17.17 2.10 -5.21
CA GLY A 32 -17.79 0.82 -5.56
C GLY A 32 -16.92 -0.05 -6.49
N PRO A 33 -17.45 -1.13 -7.06
CA PRO A 33 -16.71 -2.02 -7.97
C PRO A 33 -16.10 -1.34 -9.20
N LEU A 34 -16.53 -0.12 -9.53
CA LEU A 34 -15.96 0.69 -10.61
C LEU A 34 -14.54 1.23 -10.31
N THR A 35 -13.99 0.97 -9.13
CA THR A 35 -12.55 1.19 -8.82
C THR A 35 -11.61 0.54 -9.82
N VAL A 36 -12.05 -0.55 -10.48
CA VAL A 36 -11.29 -1.22 -11.55
C VAL A 36 -10.93 -0.28 -12.70
N ILE A 37 -11.76 0.74 -12.96
CA ILE A 37 -11.47 1.76 -13.99
C ILE A 37 -10.31 2.64 -13.53
N GLY A 38 -10.34 3.12 -12.29
CA GLY A 38 -9.26 3.93 -11.72
C GLY A 38 -7.94 3.15 -11.64
N LEU A 39 -8.01 1.88 -11.24
CA LEU A 39 -6.84 1.00 -11.22
C LEU A 39 -6.30 0.73 -12.64
N GLY A 40 -7.17 0.38 -13.59
CA GLY A 40 -6.79 0.18 -14.98
C GLY A 40 -6.16 1.45 -15.59
N ALA A 41 -6.77 2.61 -15.36
CA ALA A 41 -6.25 3.90 -15.80
C ALA A 41 -4.87 4.20 -15.20
N PHE A 42 -4.67 3.91 -13.90
CA PHE A 42 -3.38 4.06 -13.24
C PHE A 42 -2.30 3.22 -13.93
N PHE A 43 -2.56 1.94 -14.19
CA PHE A 43 -1.60 1.07 -14.89
C PHE A 43 -1.31 1.56 -16.32
N LEU A 44 -2.36 1.91 -17.08
CA LEU A 44 -2.21 2.40 -18.45
C LEU A 44 -1.41 3.71 -18.51
N ALA A 45 -1.57 4.60 -17.54
CA ALA A 45 -0.84 5.87 -17.47
C ALA A 45 0.69 5.68 -17.44
N PHE A 46 1.18 4.57 -16.89
CA PHE A 46 2.61 4.24 -16.91
C PHE A 46 2.97 3.30 -18.07
N MET A 47 2.19 2.24 -18.28
CA MET A 47 2.54 1.21 -19.26
C MET A 47 2.48 1.72 -20.70
N VAL A 48 1.55 2.62 -21.04
CA VAL A 48 1.44 3.15 -22.40
C VAL A 48 2.68 3.96 -22.81
N PRO A 49 3.11 5.00 -22.08
CA PRO A 49 4.31 5.74 -22.45
C PRO A 49 5.57 4.88 -22.38
N SER A 50 5.71 4.01 -21.36
CA SER A 50 6.84 3.09 -21.28
C SER A 50 6.87 2.11 -22.45
N GLY A 51 5.72 1.52 -22.80
CA GLY A 51 5.59 0.61 -23.93
C GLY A 51 5.97 1.28 -25.24
N TRP A 52 5.47 2.51 -25.48
CA TRP A 52 5.82 3.29 -26.66
C TRP A 52 7.33 3.53 -26.79
N ILE A 53 7.99 3.94 -25.70
CA ILE A 53 9.44 4.17 -25.70
C ILE A 53 10.17 2.87 -26.03
N LEU A 54 9.80 1.77 -25.36
CA LEU A 54 10.46 0.47 -25.51
C LEU A 54 10.29 -0.12 -26.91
N THR A 55 9.11 0.01 -27.53
CA THR A 55 8.88 -0.48 -28.90
C THR A 55 9.65 0.31 -29.95
N ASN A 56 10.05 1.54 -29.66
CA ASN A 56 10.76 2.41 -30.59
C ASN A 56 12.29 2.45 -30.37
N LEU A 57 12.84 1.62 -29.48
CA LEU A 57 14.28 1.63 -29.18
C LEU A 57 15.16 1.37 -30.42
N GLU A 58 14.74 0.49 -31.33
CA GLU A 58 15.47 0.24 -32.56
C GLU A 58 15.46 1.45 -33.50
N SER A 59 14.31 2.13 -33.60
CA SER A 59 14.17 3.37 -34.36
C SER A 59 15.05 4.48 -33.79
N TYR A 60 15.14 4.60 -32.46
CA TYR A 60 16.01 5.58 -31.80
C TYR A 60 17.50 5.29 -31.96
N LYS A 61 17.87 4.03 -32.22
CA LYS A 61 19.26 3.63 -32.47
C LYS A 61 19.73 4.00 -33.88
N LYS A 62 18.83 4.09 -34.85
CA LYS A 62 19.17 4.49 -36.23
C LYS A 62 19.58 5.96 -36.22
N ARG A 63 20.85 6.21 -36.55
CA ARG A 63 21.39 7.53 -36.86
C ARG A 63 21.45 7.62 -38.37
N ASP A 64 20.31 7.90 -38.97
CA ASP A 64 20.31 8.49 -40.30
C ASP A 64 20.86 9.93 -40.20
#